data_AF-A0A1U8AXV4-F1
#
_entry.id   AF-A0A1U8AXV4-F1
#
_cell.length_a   1.000
_cell.length_b   1.000
_cell.length_c   1.000
_cell.angle_alpha   90.00
_cell.angle_beta   90.00
_cell.angle_gamma   90.00
#
_symmetry.space_group_name_H-M   'P 1'
#
loop_
_entity.id
_entity.type
_entity.pdbx_description
1 polymer ?
#
loop_
_entity_poly.entity_id
_entity_poly.type
_entity_poly.pdbx_seq_one_letter_code
_entity_poly.pdbx_strand_id
1 'polypeptide(L)'
;MVELKLSETRDLTRIERIGAHSHIRGLGLDSALEPRDVSEGMVGQTSARKAAGVILQMIKEGKIAGRAVLLAGQPGTGKTAIAMGMAKSLGQETPFAMLAGSELFSLEMSKTEALMQAFRKAIGVRIKEETEVIEGEVVEVQIDRPAVSGAASKSGKLTLKTTEMETVYDLGAKMIEALGKEKVQSGDVIAIDKASGKITKLGRSFARSRDYDAMGPQTKFVQCPDGELQKRKEVVHCVTLHEIDVINSRTQGFLALFTGDTGEIRAEVREQIDTKVAEWREEGKAEIVPGVLFIDEVHMLDIECFSFLNRALENEMAPILVVATNRGITTIRGTNYKSPHGIPIDLLDRLLIISTQPYTEDEIRKILDIRSQEEDVEMSEDAKVLLTKIGVEASLRYAIHLITAAALACQKRKGKIVEMEDISRVYQLFLDVKRSTQYLMEYQNQYMFNEVPLREGDEDETTAMHY
;
A
#
# COMPACT_ATOMS: atom_id res chain seq x y z
N MET A 1 2.93 26.06 20.08
CA MET A 1 3.00 25.57 18.69
C MET A 1 4.25 24.73 18.58
N VAL A 2 4.10 23.42 18.35
CA VAL A 2 5.22 22.49 18.19
C VAL A 2 5.63 22.55 16.72
N GLU A 3 6.89 22.85 16.45
CA GLU A 3 7.51 22.77 15.12
C GLU A 3 7.29 21.35 14.55
N LEU A 4 6.57 21.26 13.42
CA LEU A 4 6.43 20.03 12.65
C LEU A 4 7.79 19.65 12.06
N LYS A 5 8.60 18.89 12.81
CA LYS A 5 9.77 18.23 12.25
C LYS A 5 9.32 17.00 11.45
N LEU A 6 8.85 17.23 10.23
CA LEU A 6 8.70 16.20 9.21
C LEU A 6 10.11 15.75 8.80
N SER A 7 10.61 14.69 9.42
CA SER A 7 11.82 14.05 8.91
C SER A 7 11.47 13.34 7.61
N GLU A 8 12.00 13.83 6.50
CA GLU A 8 12.04 13.11 5.22
C GLU A 8 12.33 11.63 5.47
N THR A 9 11.37 10.81 5.05
CA THR A 9 11.50 9.37 4.93
C THR A 9 12.77 9.10 4.15
N ARG A 10 13.86 8.74 4.84
CA ARG A 10 14.96 8.05 4.19
C ARG A 10 14.31 6.88 3.46
N ASP A 11 14.66 6.72 2.18
CA ASP A 11 14.42 5.51 1.41
C ASP A 11 14.99 4.32 2.19
N LEU A 12 14.21 3.83 3.15
CA LEU A 12 14.25 2.46 3.60
C LEU A 12 14.00 1.71 2.30
N THR A 13 15.08 1.14 1.75
CA THR A 13 15.04 0.15 0.68
C THR A 13 13.79 -0.66 0.90
N ARG A 14 12.75 -0.39 0.10
CA ARG A 14 11.46 -1.04 0.28
C ARG A 14 11.78 -2.52 0.18
N ILE A 15 11.64 -3.24 1.29
CA ILE A 15 11.61 -4.69 1.24
C ILE A 15 10.24 -4.98 0.65
N GLU A 16 10.10 -4.79 -0.67
CA GLU A 16 8.94 -5.25 -1.42
C GLU A 16 9.02 -6.77 -1.38
N ARG A 17 8.49 -7.36 -0.31
CA ARG A 17 8.21 -8.80 -0.31
C ARG A 17 7.21 -9.03 -1.43
N ILE A 18 7.51 -9.98 -2.30
CA ILE A 18 6.63 -10.37 -3.42
C ILE A 18 5.31 -10.84 -2.82
N GLY A 19 4.31 -9.96 -2.85
CA GLY A 19 2.97 -10.23 -2.34
C GLY A 19 2.12 -10.93 -3.41
N ALA A 20 0.95 -11.43 -3.00
CA ALA A 20 -0.01 -12.03 -3.92
C ALA A 20 -0.48 -11.06 -5.03
N HIS A 21 -0.32 -9.74 -4.84
CA HIS A 21 -0.78 -8.68 -5.74
C HIS A 21 0.33 -7.71 -6.19
N SER A 22 1.62 -8.01 -5.95
CA SER A 22 2.74 -7.12 -6.32
C SER A 22 2.85 -6.90 -7.84
N HIS A 23 2.59 -7.95 -8.61
CA HIS A 23 2.57 -7.92 -10.08
C HIS A 23 1.55 -6.94 -10.70
N ILE A 24 0.56 -6.46 -9.93
CA ILE A 24 -0.50 -5.58 -10.45
C ILE A 24 -0.01 -4.13 -10.44
N ARG A 25 0.08 -3.54 -11.63
CA ARG A 25 0.56 -2.16 -11.84
C ARG A 25 -0.55 -1.19 -12.21
N GLY A 26 -1.73 -1.69 -12.55
CA GLY A 26 -2.91 -0.90 -12.93
C GLY A 26 -4.05 -1.79 -13.44
N LEU A 27 -5.08 -1.18 -14.02
CA LEU A 27 -6.23 -1.92 -14.59
C LEU A 27 -5.97 -2.45 -16.00
N GLY A 28 -4.89 -2.04 -16.68
CA GLY A 28 -4.53 -2.48 -18.03
C GLY A 28 -5.53 -2.07 -19.11
N LEU A 29 -6.10 -0.88 -18.97
CA LEU A 29 -7.06 -0.31 -19.93
C LEU A 29 -6.35 0.57 -20.95
N ASP A 30 -6.90 0.70 -22.14
CA ASP A 30 -6.48 1.71 -23.09
C ASP A 30 -7.14 3.08 -22.84
N SER A 31 -6.81 4.07 -23.66
CA SER A 31 -7.38 5.42 -23.57
C SER A 31 -8.89 5.48 -23.85
N ALA A 32 -9.47 4.44 -24.47
CA ALA A 32 -10.90 4.31 -24.72
C ALA A 32 -11.62 3.53 -23.61
N LEU A 33 -10.93 3.20 -22.51
CA LEU A 33 -11.41 2.35 -21.40
C LEU A 33 -11.70 0.90 -21.81
N GLU A 34 -11.13 0.42 -22.92
CA GLU A 34 -11.22 -0.98 -23.31
C GLU A 34 -10.09 -1.79 -22.64
N PRO A 35 -10.42 -2.93 -22.00
CA PRO A 35 -9.43 -3.78 -21.35
C PRO A 35 -8.63 -4.57 -22.39
N ARG A 36 -7.30 -4.51 -22.28
CA ARG A 36 -6.42 -5.41 -23.05
C ARG A 36 -6.38 -6.80 -22.41
N ASP A 37 -6.24 -7.83 -23.23
CA ASP A 37 -6.22 -9.23 -22.78
C ASP A 37 -5.17 -9.50 -21.69
N VAL A 38 -3.97 -8.93 -21.85
CA VAL A 38 -2.88 -8.96 -20.87
C VAL A 38 -2.23 -7.58 -20.84
N SER A 39 -2.34 -6.87 -19.71
CA SER A 39 -1.69 -5.57 -19.54
C SER A 39 -1.59 -5.19 -18.06
N GLU A 40 -0.50 -4.55 -17.66
CA GLU A 40 -0.26 -4.05 -16.30
C GLU A 40 -0.42 -5.11 -15.18
N GLY A 41 -0.13 -6.37 -15.51
CA GLY A 41 -0.27 -7.50 -14.59
C GLY A 41 -1.68 -8.06 -14.47
N MET A 42 -2.67 -7.46 -15.13
CA MET A 42 -4.05 -7.96 -15.20
C MET A 42 -4.25 -8.84 -16.43
N VAL A 43 -4.98 -9.94 -16.24
CA VAL A 43 -5.35 -10.90 -17.29
C VAL A 43 -6.85 -11.16 -17.21
N GLY A 44 -7.53 -11.17 -18.36
CA GLY A 44 -8.95 -11.49 -18.39
C GLY A 44 -9.81 -10.47 -17.65
N GLN A 45 -10.93 -10.92 -17.05
CA GLN A 45 -11.92 -10.09 -16.32
C GLN A 45 -12.31 -8.81 -17.08
N THR A 46 -12.54 -8.92 -18.38
CA THR A 46 -12.74 -7.76 -19.26
C THR A 46 -13.92 -6.90 -18.82
N SER A 47 -15.07 -7.51 -18.54
CA SER A 47 -16.27 -6.81 -18.06
C SER A 47 -16.02 -6.07 -16.75
N ALA A 48 -15.41 -6.73 -15.76
CA ALA A 48 -15.15 -6.14 -14.45
C ALA A 48 -14.09 -5.04 -14.49
N ARG A 49 -13.03 -5.21 -15.29
CA ARG A 49 -11.98 -4.18 -15.49
C ARG A 49 -12.52 -2.96 -16.21
N LYS A 50 -13.36 -3.16 -17.24
CA LYS A 50 -14.03 -2.06 -17.94
C LYS A 50 -14.93 -1.28 -17.00
N ALA A 51 -15.76 -1.97 -16.21
CA ALA A 51 -16.62 -1.34 -15.21
C ALA A 51 -15.79 -0.56 -14.16
N ALA A 52 -14.71 -1.15 -13.65
CA ALA A 52 -13.78 -0.48 -12.73
C ALA A 52 -13.13 0.76 -13.37
N GLY A 53 -12.78 0.70 -14.65
CA GLY A 53 -12.24 1.83 -15.42
C GLY A 53 -13.23 2.98 -15.58
N VAL A 54 -14.49 2.68 -15.87
CA VAL A 54 -15.56 3.69 -15.94
C VAL A 54 -15.72 4.39 -14.58
N ILE A 55 -15.73 3.62 -13.49
CA ILE A 55 -15.81 4.19 -12.14
C ILE A 55 -14.58 5.06 -11.84
N LEU A 56 -13.38 4.59 -12.18
CA LEU A 56 -12.14 5.33 -12.04
C LEU A 56 -12.18 6.68 -12.77
N GLN A 57 -12.73 6.70 -13.98
CA GLN A 57 -12.86 7.93 -14.77
C GLN A 57 -13.87 8.89 -14.14
N MET A 58 -15.02 8.37 -13.67
CA MET A 58 -16.01 9.18 -12.97
C MET A 58 -15.46 9.80 -11.67
N ILE A 59 -14.57 9.08 -10.99
CA ILE A 59 -13.83 9.57 -9.82
C ILE A 59 -12.89 10.71 -10.21
N LYS A 60 -12.07 10.51 -11.25
CA LYS A 60 -11.12 11.54 -11.73
C LYS A 60 -11.82 12.81 -12.18
N GLU A 61 -13.03 12.68 -12.73
CA GLU A 61 -13.86 13.82 -13.14
C GLU A 61 -14.60 14.49 -11.97
N GLY A 62 -14.50 13.96 -10.74
CA GLY A 62 -15.16 14.53 -9.56
C GLY A 62 -16.70 14.48 -9.61
N LYS A 63 -17.28 13.70 -10.52
CA LYS A 63 -18.74 13.60 -10.71
C LYS A 63 -19.42 12.70 -9.67
N ILE A 64 -18.62 11.97 -8.89
CA ILE A 64 -19.10 11.01 -7.91
C ILE A 64 -18.45 11.32 -6.57
N ALA A 65 -19.25 11.85 -5.64
CA ALA A 65 -18.95 11.88 -4.21
C ALA A 65 -19.88 10.88 -3.51
N GLY A 66 -19.37 10.16 -2.50
CA GLY A 66 -20.21 9.33 -1.63
C GLY A 66 -20.76 8.02 -2.22
N ARG A 67 -20.32 7.58 -3.40
CA ARG A 67 -20.71 6.25 -3.93
C ARG A 67 -19.72 5.17 -3.51
N ALA A 68 -20.27 3.99 -3.31
CA ALA A 68 -19.53 2.80 -2.96
C ALA A 68 -19.70 1.72 -4.04
N VAL A 69 -18.69 0.88 -4.20
CA VAL A 69 -18.61 -0.16 -5.23
C VAL A 69 -18.57 -1.52 -4.56
N LEU A 70 -19.40 -2.45 -5.01
CA LEU A 70 -19.38 -3.84 -4.55
C LEU A 70 -18.75 -4.74 -5.61
N LEU A 71 -17.61 -5.36 -5.28
CA LEU A 71 -17.03 -6.44 -6.05
C LEU A 71 -17.59 -7.78 -5.56
N ALA A 72 -18.43 -8.42 -6.38
CA ALA A 72 -19.07 -9.69 -6.06
C ALA A 72 -18.57 -10.81 -6.98
N GLY A 73 -18.35 -12.01 -6.42
CA GLY A 73 -18.05 -13.20 -7.23
C GLY A 73 -17.34 -14.28 -6.43
N GLN A 74 -17.11 -15.42 -7.07
CA GLN A 74 -16.54 -16.60 -6.42
C GLN A 74 -15.13 -16.33 -5.84
N PRO A 75 -14.66 -17.08 -4.84
CA PRO A 75 -13.27 -17.00 -4.38
C PRO A 75 -12.28 -17.21 -5.55
N GLY A 76 -11.16 -16.47 -5.56
CA GLY A 76 -10.12 -16.64 -6.58
C GLY A 76 -10.35 -15.93 -7.92
N THR A 77 -11.45 -15.18 -8.08
CA THR A 77 -11.79 -14.43 -9.31
C THR A 77 -11.11 -13.07 -9.45
N GLY A 78 -10.23 -12.67 -8.53
CA GLY A 78 -9.46 -11.43 -8.64
C GLY A 78 -10.15 -10.15 -8.14
N LYS A 79 -11.13 -10.23 -7.24
CA LYS A 79 -11.76 -9.03 -6.62
C LYS A 79 -10.73 -8.08 -6.00
N THR A 80 -9.88 -8.58 -5.10
CA THR A 80 -8.80 -7.81 -4.46
C THR A 80 -7.78 -7.29 -5.49
N ALA A 81 -7.54 -8.05 -6.56
CA ALA A 81 -6.67 -7.65 -7.66
C ALA A 81 -7.24 -6.44 -8.43
N ILE A 82 -8.54 -6.43 -8.73
CA ILE A 82 -9.22 -5.30 -9.37
C ILE A 82 -9.17 -4.05 -8.49
N ALA A 83 -9.45 -4.19 -7.18
CA ALA A 83 -9.37 -3.07 -6.24
C ALA A 83 -7.94 -2.47 -6.16
N MET A 84 -6.91 -3.33 -6.13
CA MET A 84 -5.51 -2.90 -6.20
C MET A 84 -5.20 -2.20 -7.53
N GLY A 85 -5.70 -2.74 -8.65
CA GLY A 85 -5.57 -2.13 -9.97
C GLY A 85 -6.20 -0.74 -10.04
N MET A 86 -7.39 -0.56 -9.45
CA MET A 86 -8.04 0.75 -9.32
C MET A 86 -7.16 1.72 -8.56
N ALA A 87 -6.64 1.32 -7.39
CA ALA A 87 -5.77 2.17 -6.56
C ALA A 87 -4.51 2.61 -7.31
N LYS A 88 -3.81 1.68 -7.96
CA LYS A 88 -2.61 1.98 -8.76
C LYS A 88 -2.90 2.90 -9.94
N SER A 89 -4.08 2.79 -10.55
CA SER A 89 -4.50 3.61 -11.70
C SER A 89 -4.95 5.03 -11.31
N LEU A 90 -5.27 5.29 -10.03
CA LEU A 90 -5.53 6.65 -9.53
C LEU A 90 -4.24 7.46 -9.38
N GLY A 91 -3.14 6.79 -9.00
CA GLY A 91 -1.82 7.37 -8.89
C GLY A 91 -1.08 6.88 -7.65
N GLN A 92 0.25 7.03 -7.63
CA GLN A 92 1.06 6.61 -6.46
C GLN A 92 0.84 7.52 -5.24
N GLU A 93 0.36 8.73 -5.45
CA GLU A 93 0.06 9.71 -4.40
C GLU A 93 -1.34 9.57 -3.82
N THR A 94 -2.21 8.77 -4.45
CA THR A 94 -3.57 8.55 -3.97
C THR A 94 -3.53 7.55 -2.81
N PRO A 95 -4.06 7.89 -1.63
CA PRO A 95 -4.04 6.98 -0.50
C PRO A 95 -4.94 5.77 -0.77
N PHE A 96 -4.44 4.59 -0.42
CA PHE A 96 -5.16 3.33 -0.49
C PHE A 96 -5.12 2.66 0.88
N ALA A 97 -6.29 2.60 1.54
CA ALA A 97 -6.44 1.87 2.78
C ALA A 97 -7.12 0.52 2.49
N MET A 98 -6.47 -0.57 2.87
CA MET A 98 -7.05 -1.91 2.81
C MET A 98 -7.38 -2.37 4.24
N LEU A 99 -8.56 -2.95 4.40
CA LEU A 99 -9.06 -3.47 5.66
C LEU A 99 -9.76 -4.81 5.39
N ALA A 100 -9.50 -5.82 6.19
CA ALA A 100 -10.35 -7.02 6.18
C ALA A 100 -11.51 -6.83 7.16
N GLY A 101 -12.72 -7.27 6.81
CA GLY A 101 -13.89 -7.12 7.68
C GLY A 101 -13.73 -7.74 9.08
N SER A 102 -12.83 -8.73 9.22
CA SER A 102 -12.45 -9.35 10.49
C SER A 102 -11.52 -8.49 11.37
N GLU A 103 -10.75 -7.56 10.79
CA GLU A 103 -9.79 -6.71 11.52
C GLU A 103 -10.47 -5.66 12.40
N LEU A 104 -11.74 -5.36 12.15
CA LEU A 104 -12.52 -4.39 12.93
C LEU A 104 -12.89 -4.89 14.34
N PHE A 105 -12.80 -6.19 14.58
CA PHE A 105 -13.12 -6.78 15.87
C PHE A 105 -11.87 -6.81 16.75
N SER A 106 -11.55 -5.67 17.36
CA SER A 106 -10.46 -5.53 18.33
C SER A 106 -10.99 -5.31 19.76
N LEU A 107 -10.18 -5.70 20.75
CA LEU A 107 -10.40 -5.36 22.16
C LEU A 107 -9.79 -4.00 22.54
N GLU A 108 -8.86 -3.49 21.73
CA GLU A 108 -8.12 -2.26 22.04
C GLU A 108 -8.90 -0.99 21.67
N MET A 109 -9.77 -1.08 20.66
CA MET A 109 -10.57 0.05 20.16
C MET A 109 -11.94 -0.41 19.70
N SER A 110 -12.91 0.50 19.74
CA SER A 110 -14.26 0.24 19.23
C SER A 110 -14.28 0.03 17.71
N LYS A 111 -15.22 -0.80 17.22
CA LYS A 111 -15.42 -1.09 15.79
C LYS A 111 -15.61 0.19 14.96
N THR A 112 -16.38 1.14 15.50
CA THR A 112 -16.63 2.45 14.89
C THR A 112 -15.36 3.28 14.80
N GLU A 113 -14.49 3.22 15.81
CA GLU A 113 -13.22 3.93 15.80
C GLU A 113 -12.27 3.32 14.77
N ALA A 114 -12.19 2.00 14.70
CA ALA A 114 -11.38 1.30 13.68
C ALA A 114 -11.84 1.65 12.25
N LEU A 115 -13.15 1.69 12.00
CA LEU A 115 -13.71 2.16 10.72
C LEU A 115 -13.38 3.63 10.46
N MET A 116 -13.53 4.50 11.46
CA MET A 116 -13.24 5.93 11.31
C MET A 116 -11.75 6.16 10.97
N GLN A 117 -10.84 5.43 11.61
CA GLN A 117 -9.43 5.47 11.29
C GLN A 117 -9.17 4.98 9.86
N ALA A 118 -9.83 3.92 9.41
CA ALA A 118 -9.71 3.43 8.04
C ALA A 118 -10.19 4.47 7.01
N PHE A 119 -11.30 5.16 7.28
CA PHE A 119 -11.77 6.29 6.45
C PHE A 119 -10.75 7.42 6.39
N ARG A 120 -10.19 7.84 7.54
CA ARG A 120 -9.21 8.92 7.60
C ARG A 120 -7.85 8.55 7.00
N LYS A 121 -7.47 7.26 6.98
CA LYS A 121 -6.30 6.76 6.25
C LYS A 121 -6.51 6.80 4.73
N ALA A 122 -7.75 6.70 4.27
CA ALA A 122 -8.10 6.78 2.85
C ALA A 122 -8.31 8.21 2.33
N ILE A 123 -8.15 9.25 3.16
CA ILE A 123 -8.23 10.65 2.74
C ILE A 123 -6.85 11.29 2.88
N GLY A 124 -6.31 11.77 1.76
CA GLY A 124 -5.01 12.42 1.69
C GLY A 124 -5.15 13.94 1.68
N VAL A 125 -4.16 14.62 2.25
CA VAL A 125 -3.97 16.06 2.19
C VAL A 125 -2.60 16.29 1.56
N ARG A 126 -2.60 16.91 0.38
CA ARG A 126 -1.41 17.33 -0.35
C ARG A 126 -1.09 18.76 0.06
N ILE A 127 0.00 18.94 0.79
CA ILE A 127 0.47 20.24 1.25
C ILE A 127 1.62 20.68 0.35
N LYS A 128 1.50 21.87 -0.23
CA LYS A 128 2.55 22.46 -1.06
C LYS A 128 3.33 23.44 -0.21
N GLU A 129 4.61 23.16 0.00
CA GLU A 129 5.50 24.03 0.77
C GLU A 129 6.64 24.53 -0.13
N GLU A 130 6.79 25.84 -0.21
CA GLU A 130 7.93 26.46 -0.89
C GLU A 130 9.09 26.59 0.11
N THR A 131 10.20 25.90 -0.18
CA THR A 131 11.42 25.97 0.63
C THR A 131 12.56 26.58 -0.16
N GLU A 132 13.34 27.45 0.48
CA GLU A 132 14.58 27.97 -0.11
C GLU A 132 15.73 27.02 0.28
N VAL A 133 16.31 26.36 -0.72
CA VAL A 133 17.41 25.40 -0.54
C VAL A 133 18.67 25.97 -1.18
N ILE A 134 19.79 25.88 -0.45
CA ILE A 134 21.12 26.21 -0.96
C ILE A 134 21.84 24.91 -1.29
N GLU A 135 22.13 24.67 -2.57
CA GLU A 135 22.80 23.46 -3.05
C GLU A 135 24.15 23.80 -3.68
N GLY A 136 25.24 23.19 -3.19
CA GLY A 136 26.57 23.46 -3.71
C GLY A 136 27.63 22.48 -3.24
N GLU A 137 28.77 22.48 -3.95
CA GLU A 137 29.99 21.83 -3.51
C GLU A 137 30.70 22.68 -2.45
N VAL A 138 31.11 22.04 -1.36
CA VAL A 138 31.89 22.66 -0.29
C VAL A 138 33.34 22.80 -0.73
N VAL A 139 33.79 24.04 -0.94
CA VAL A 139 35.20 24.33 -1.28
C VAL A 139 36.05 24.28 -0.01
N GLU A 140 35.58 24.96 1.04
CA GLU A 140 36.29 25.11 2.32
C GLU A 140 35.31 25.35 3.47
N VAL A 141 35.65 24.84 4.66
CA VAL A 141 34.94 25.10 5.92
C VAL A 141 35.95 25.62 6.95
N GLN A 142 35.80 26.88 7.36
CA GLN A 142 36.61 27.50 8.40
C GLN A 142 35.77 27.62 9.68
N ILE A 143 36.26 27.13 10.81
CA ILE A 143 35.55 27.21 12.09
C ILE A 143 36.48 27.87 13.10
N ASP A 144 36.12 29.08 13.52
CA ASP A 144 36.84 29.83 14.55
C ASP A 144 36.36 29.36 15.92
N ARG A 145 37.24 28.63 16.62
CA ARG A 145 36.99 28.24 18.02
C ARG A 145 37.72 29.21 18.93
N PRO A 146 37.02 30.01 19.76
CA PRO A 146 37.68 30.85 20.75
C PRO A 146 38.42 29.97 21.76
N ALA A 147 39.67 30.34 22.06
CA ALA A 147 40.59 29.55 22.89
C ALA A 147 40.19 29.52 24.39
N VAL A 148 39.22 30.33 24.82
CA VAL A 148 38.80 30.47 26.22
C VAL A 148 37.40 29.90 26.41
N SER A 149 37.27 28.90 27.28
CA SER A 149 35.99 28.34 27.68
C SER A 149 35.16 29.39 28.43
N GLY A 150 34.22 30.05 27.72
CA GLY A 150 33.25 30.96 28.35
C GLY A 150 33.01 32.31 27.66
N ALA A 151 33.70 32.64 26.56
CA ALA A 151 33.46 33.89 25.84
C ALA A 151 33.49 33.69 24.32
N ALA A 152 32.37 34.08 23.68
CA ALA A 152 32.01 33.97 22.26
C ALA A 152 31.44 32.61 21.80
N SER A 153 30.26 32.70 21.17
CA SER A 153 29.66 31.64 20.36
C SER A 153 30.58 31.29 19.19
N LYS A 154 30.74 29.99 18.89
CA LYS A 154 31.49 29.51 17.71
C LYS A 154 31.00 30.24 16.45
N SER A 155 31.91 30.84 15.70
CA SER A 155 31.69 31.43 14.38
C SER A 155 32.47 30.65 13.33
N GLY A 156 32.07 30.72 12.07
CA GLY A 156 32.76 30.05 10.99
C GLY A 156 32.39 30.62 9.64
N LYS A 157 33.09 30.20 8.60
CA LYS A 157 32.82 30.54 7.21
C LYS A 157 32.71 29.28 6.39
N LEU A 158 31.75 29.25 5.47
CA LEU A 158 31.51 28.16 4.55
C LEU A 158 31.57 28.69 3.13
N THR A 159 32.49 28.17 2.32
CA THR A 159 32.57 28.50 0.90
C THR A 159 31.88 27.42 0.10
N LEU A 160 30.79 27.78 -0.59
CA LEU A 160 30.04 26.90 -1.48
C LEU A 160 30.20 27.34 -2.93
N LYS A 161 30.24 26.35 -3.82
CA LYS A 161 30.43 26.55 -5.25
C LYS A 161 29.45 25.69 -6.08
N THR A 162 28.91 26.29 -7.12
CA THR A 162 28.27 25.61 -8.26
C THR A 162 29.15 25.77 -9.50
N THR A 163 28.73 25.24 -10.64
CA THR A 163 29.46 25.46 -11.90
C THR A 163 29.46 26.92 -12.36
N GLU A 164 28.47 27.70 -11.94
CA GLU A 164 28.30 29.10 -12.35
C GLU A 164 28.79 30.12 -11.32
N MET A 165 28.73 29.82 -10.03
CA MET A 165 29.02 30.78 -8.97
C MET A 165 29.72 30.18 -7.75
N GLU A 166 30.43 31.02 -7.02
CA GLU A 166 31.09 30.69 -5.77
C GLU A 166 30.81 31.78 -4.74
N THR A 167 30.33 31.41 -3.56
CA THR A 167 29.96 32.36 -2.51
C THR A 167 30.40 31.89 -1.13
N VAL A 168 30.74 32.86 -0.27
CA VAL A 168 31.13 32.62 1.12
C VAL A 168 29.97 32.99 2.04
N TYR A 169 29.58 32.06 2.90
CA TYR A 169 28.55 32.23 3.92
C TYR A 169 29.16 32.28 5.31
N ASP A 170 28.75 33.24 6.12
CA ASP A 170 29.08 33.26 7.55
C ASP A 170 28.15 32.29 8.32
N LEU A 171 28.74 31.41 9.12
CA LEU A 171 28.06 30.38 9.89
C LEU A 171 27.90 30.78 11.35
N GLY A 172 26.67 30.65 11.86
CA GLY A 172 26.38 30.69 13.29
C GLY A 172 26.67 29.36 14.00
N ALA A 173 26.68 29.40 15.34
CA ALA A 173 26.99 28.23 16.18
C ALA A 173 26.13 26.99 15.89
N LYS A 174 24.83 27.17 15.63
CA LYS A 174 23.90 26.06 15.30
C LYS A 174 24.26 25.36 13.98
N MET A 175 24.64 26.13 12.96
CA MET A 175 25.04 25.59 11.65
C MET A 175 26.37 24.84 11.73
N ILE A 176 27.31 25.36 12.54
CA ILE A 176 28.59 24.68 12.79
C ILE A 176 28.37 23.31 13.46
N GLU A 177 27.44 23.23 14.41
CA GLU A 177 27.07 21.97 15.05
C GLU A 177 26.38 21.01 14.07
N ALA A 178 25.50 21.51 13.20
CA ALA A 178 24.86 20.71 12.15
C ALA A 178 25.89 20.16 11.15
N LEU A 179 26.82 20.97 10.67
CA LEU A 179 27.92 20.55 9.79
C LEU A 179 28.82 19.50 10.47
N GLY A 180 29.10 19.69 11.76
CA GLY A 180 29.87 18.74 12.56
C GLY A 180 29.15 17.40 12.75
N LYS A 181 27.82 17.43 12.94
CA LYS A 181 26.98 16.24 13.09
C LYS A 181 26.94 15.40 11.80
N GLU A 182 26.78 16.05 10.65
CA GLU A 182 26.79 15.40 9.33
C GLU A 182 28.21 15.13 8.80
N LYS A 183 29.25 15.50 9.55
CA LYS A 183 30.68 15.33 9.20
C LYS A 183 30.99 15.85 7.80
N VAL A 184 30.52 17.06 7.50
CA VAL A 184 30.76 17.72 6.20
C VAL A 184 32.23 18.09 6.06
N GLN A 185 32.80 17.79 4.90
CA GLN A 185 34.20 18.03 4.54
C GLN A 185 34.29 18.77 3.19
N SER A 186 35.46 19.34 2.91
CA SER A 186 35.75 19.91 1.59
C SER A 186 35.63 18.85 0.49
N GLY A 187 34.94 19.20 -0.60
CA GLY A 187 34.61 18.33 -1.71
C GLY A 187 33.28 17.57 -1.55
N ASP A 188 32.55 17.74 -0.45
CA ASP A 188 31.20 17.23 -0.32
C ASP A 188 30.20 18.13 -1.06
N VAL A 189 29.17 17.53 -1.65
CA VAL A 189 28.01 18.25 -2.19
C VAL A 189 26.90 18.21 -1.14
N ILE A 190 26.45 19.37 -0.69
CA ILE A 190 25.44 19.50 0.37
C ILE A 190 24.25 20.33 -0.10
N ALA A 191 23.08 20.02 0.47
CA ALA A 191 21.88 20.82 0.39
C ALA A 191 21.55 21.37 1.79
N ILE A 192 21.34 22.68 1.89
CA ILE A 192 20.97 23.37 3.13
C ILE A 192 19.59 23.95 2.95
N ASP A 193 18.63 23.50 3.73
CA ASP A 193 17.33 24.17 3.83
C ASP A 193 17.48 25.39 4.75
N LYS A 194 17.21 26.58 4.19
CA LYS A 194 17.40 27.87 4.87
C LYS A 194 16.40 28.09 6.00
N ALA A 195 15.19 27.52 5.91
CA ALA A 195 14.17 27.67 6.94
C ALA A 195 14.44 26.77 8.14
N SER A 196 14.71 25.48 7.88
CA SER A 196 14.93 24.50 8.95
C SER A 196 16.37 24.44 9.48
N GLY A 197 17.34 24.95 8.70
CA GLY A 197 18.77 24.80 8.99
C GLY A 197 19.26 23.35 8.87
N LYS A 198 18.46 22.45 8.29
CA LYS A 198 18.84 21.05 8.06
C LYS A 198 19.85 20.97 6.93
N ILE A 199 20.93 20.24 7.17
CA ILE A 199 21.98 20.00 6.20
C ILE A 199 21.91 18.55 5.76
N THR A 200 21.82 18.32 4.44
CA THR A 200 21.78 16.99 3.85
C THR A 200 23.00 16.81 2.96
N LYS A 201 23.82 15.80 3.25
CA LYS A 201 24.97 15.42 2.42
C LYS A 201 24.49 14.58 1.24
N LEU A 202 24.49 15.15 0.04
CA LEU A 202 24.05 14.48 -1.19
C LEU A 202 25.09 13.48 -1.68
N GLY A 203 26.37 13.81 -1.53
CA GLY A 203 27.48 12.94 -1.89
C GLY A 203 28.80 13.69 -1.92
N ARG A 204 29.77 13.15 -2.64
CA ARG A 204 31.10 13.75 -2.85
C ARG A 204 31.32 14.10 -4.31
N SER A 205 31.93 15.25 -4.56
CA SER A 205 32.26 15.69 -5.91
C SER A 205 33.26 14.75 -6.61
N PHE A 206 33.03 14.47 -7.89
CA PHE A 206 33.94 13.66 -8.72
C PHE A 206 35.34 14.28 -8.82
N ALA A 207 35.44 15.61 -8.77
CA ALA A 207 36.69 16.35 -8.97
C ALA A 207 37.73 16.08 -7.86
N ARG A 208 37.27 15.77 -6.64
CA ARG A 208 38.13 15.51 -5.46
C ARG A 208 38.15 14.04 -5.01
N SER A 209 37.81 13.13 -5.92
CA SER A 209 37.78 11.68 -5.64
C SER A 209 39.16 11.07 -5.39
N ARG A 210 40.24 11.72 -5.82
CA ARG A 210 41.62 11.20 -5.72
C ARG A 210 42.39 11.63 -4.47
N ASP A 211 41.93 12.65 -3.76
CA ASP A 211 42.71 13.29 -2.69
C ASP A 211 42.61 12.55 -1.33
N TYR A 212 41.80 11.50 -1.23
CA TYR A 212 41.53 10.78 0.03
C TYR A 212 41.69 9.27 -0.12
N ASP A 213 42.71 8.74 0.54
CA ASP A 213 43.14 7.33 0.49
C ASP A 213 42.26 6.39 1.36
N ALA A 214 41.38 6.95 2.22
CA ALA A 214 40.50 6.21 3.13
C ALA A 214 39.01 6.41 2.79
N MET A 215 38.63 6.11 1.53
CA MET A 215 37.22 6.12 1.12
C MET A 215 36.51 4.89 1.68
N GLY A 216 35.45 5.09 2.47
CA GLY A 216 34.55 4.01 2.82
C GLY A 216 33.81 3.50 1.58
N PRO A 217 33.47 2.18 1.50
CA PRO A 217 32.81 1.56 0.34
C PRO A 217 31.38 2.08 0.05
N GLN A 218 30.91 3.09 0.78
CA GLN A 218 29.56 3.66 0.73
C GLN A 218 29.54 5.14 0.27
N THR A 219 30.67 5.69 -0.18
CA THR A 219 30.76 7.09 -0.63
C THR A 219 30.10 7.25 -2.00
N LYS A 220 28.92 7.89 -2.02
CA LYS A 220 28.21 8.23 -3.26
C LYS A 220 28.88 9.43 -3.92
N PHE A 221 29.26 9.30 -5.19
CA PHE A 221 29.80 10.41 -5.98
C PHE A 221 28.67 11.12 -6.73
N VAL A 222 28.66 12.45 -6.66
CA VAL A 222 27.65 13.32 -7.26
C VAL A 222 28.37 14.42 -8.04
N GLN A 223 27.78 14.86 -9.15
CA GLN A 223 28.32 15.98 -9.92
C GLN A 223 28.13 17.30 -9.18
N CYS A 224 28.99 18.29 -9.47
CA CYS A 224 28.82 19.65 -8.97
C CYS A 224 27.45 20.17 -9.43
N PRO A 225 26.61 20.73 -8.55
CA PRO A 225 25.34 21.30 -8.96
C PRO A 225 25.53 22.45 -9.95
N ASP A 226 24.64 22.52 -10.95
CA ASP A 226 24.61 23.60 -11.94
C ASP A 226 23.64 24.72 -11.54
N GLY A 227 23.87 25.92 -12.07
CA GLY A 227 23.02 27.09 -11.86
C GLY A 227 23.31 27.88 -10.58
N GLU A 228 22.30 28.63 -10.12
CA GLU A 228 22.37 29.42 -8.89
C GLU A 228 22.49 28.54 -7.63
N LEU A 229 23.28 29.01 -6.65
CA LEU A 229 23.46 28.33 -5.36
C LEU A 229 22.15 28.27 -4.56
N GLN A 230 21.35 29.33 -4.59
CA GLN A 230 20.08 29.41 -3.88
C GLN A 230 18.93 29.13 -4.86
N LYS A 231 18.16 28.08 -4.59
CA LYS A 231 17.03 27.66 -5.42
C LYS A 231 15.76 27.62 -4.58
N ARG A 232 14.64 28.02 -5.18
CA ARG A 232 13.31 27.79 -4.60
C ARG A 232 12.82 26.44 -5.07
N LYS A 233 12.50 25.56 -4.12
CA LYS A 233 11.98 24.22 -4.39
C LYS A 233 10.59 24.10 -3.76
N GLU A 234 9.60 23.83 -4.59
CA GLU A 234 8.28 23.40 -4.12
C GLU A 234 8.40 21.93 -3.72
N VAL A 235 8.19 21.65 -2.44
CA VAL A 235 8.13 20.29 -1.90
C VAL A 235 6.68 19.98 -1.62
N VAL A 236 6.20 18.91 -2.25
CA VAL A 236 4.84 18.42 -2.07
C VAL A 236 4.86 17.30 -1.03
N HIS A 237 4.17 17.53 0.08
CA HIS A 237 4.00 16.53 1.14
C HIS A 237 2.59 15.95 1.05
N CYS A 238 2.50 14.63 0.85
CA CYS A 238 1.24 13.90 0.92
C CYS A 238 1.14 13.22 2.29
N VAL A 239 0.17 13.63 3.10
CA VAL A 239 -0.12 13.05 4.43
C VAL A 239 -1.58 12.66 4.51
N THR A 240 -1.93 11.65 5.29
CA THR A 240 -3.33 11.27 5.51
C THR A 240 -3.96 12.04 6.66
N LEU A 241 -5.29 12.20 6.68
CA LEU A 241 -5.98 12.82 7.82
C LEU A 241 -5.71 12.05 9.12
N HIS A 242 -5.62 10.73 9.05
CA HIS A 242 -5.32 9.91 10.22
C HIS A 242 -3.92 10.20 10.80
N GLU A 243 -2.91 10.42 9.95
CA GLU A 243 -1.57 10.78 10.44
C GLU A 243 -1.59 12.13 11.16
N ILE A 244 -2.30 13.11 10.60
CA ILE A 244 -2.48 14.43 11.23
C ILE A 244 -3.20 14.27 12.58
N ASP A 245 -4.24 13.44 12.67
CA ASP A 245 -4.96 13.15 13.91
C ASP A 245 -4.06 12.60 15.00
N VAL A 246 -3.28 11.55 14.69
CA VAL A 246 -2.44 10.87 15.66
C VAL A 246 -1.32 11.81 16.15
N ILE A 247 -0.71 12.58 15.25
CA ILE A 247 0.35 13.55 15.59
C ILE A 247 -0.17 14.63 16.54
N ASN A 248 -1.40 15.14 16.32
CA ASN A 248 -1.97 16.20 17.15
C ASN A 248 -2.67 15.70 18.42
N SER A 249 -2.97 14.40 18.52
CA SER A 249 -3.62 13.79 19.68
C SER A 249 -2.66 13.58 20.87
N ARG A 250 -1.37 13.29 20.62
CA ARG A 250 -0.39 12.95 21.67
C ARG A 250 0.93 13.72 21.50
N THR A 251 1.60 14.03 22.62
CA THR A 251 2.92 14.71 22.64
C THR A 251 4.03 13.95 21.91
N GLN A 252 3.90 12.61 21.78
CA GLN A 252 4.76 11.76 20.95
C GLN A 252 3.95 11.00 19.87
N GLY A 253 2.94 11.66 19.29
CA GLY A 253 2.05 11.06 18.29
C GLY A 253 2.78 10.47 17.08
N PHE A 254 3.89 11.06 16.66
CA PHE A 254 4.69 10.51 15.55
C PHE A 254 5.19 9.08 15.82
N LEU A 255 5.62 8.77 17.05
CA LEU A 255 6.10 7.42 17.38
C LEU A 255 4.95 6.40 17.38
N ALA A 256 3.75 6.82 17.78
CA ALA A 256 2.55 5.98 17.81
C ALA A 256 2.16 5.47 16.41
N LEU A 257 2.44 6.23 15.35
CA LEU A 257 2.23 5.79 13.97
C LEU A 257 3.06 4.55 13.61
N PHE A 258 4.25 4.38 14.22
CA PHE A 258 5.12 3.24 13.98
C PHE A 258 4.87 2.08 14.93
N THR A 259 4.43 2.37 16.17
CA THR A 259 4.18 1.32 17.17
C THR A 259 2.79 0.71 17.07
N GLY A 260 1.85 1.37 16.38
CA GLY A 260 0.45 0.93 16.27
C GLY A 260 -0.40 1.25 17.50
N ASP A 261 0.19 1.79 18.56
CA ASP A 261 -0.51 2.23 19.78
C ASP A 261 -1.11 3.64 19.59
N THR A 262 -2.01 3.76 18.61
CA THR A 262 -2.72 5.02 18.35
C THR A 262 -3.84 5.23 19.37
N GLY A 263 -4.46 4.14 19.85
CA GLY A 263 -5.65 4.18 20.71
C GLY A 263 -6.84 4.88 20.03
N GLU A 264 -7.84 5.26 20.83
CA GLU A 264 -8.98 6.03 20.33
C GLU A 264 -8.68 7.53 20.29
N ILE A 265 -9.05 8.19 19.20
CA ILE A 265 -8.83 9.62 19.00
C ILE A 265 -10.11 10.39 19.33
N ARG A 266 -9.99 11.42 20.18
CA ARG A 266 -11.13 12.26 20.57
C ARG A 266 -11.72 13.00 19.37
N ALA A 267 -13.05 13.08 19.33
CA ALA A 267 -13.77 13.79 18.27
C ALA A 267 -13.41 15.30 18.20
N GLU A 268 -13.13 15.94 19.34
CA GLU A 268 -12.72 17.36 19.39
C GLU A 268 -11.43 17.63 18.58
N VAL A 269 -10.45 16.71 18.66
CA VAL A 269 -9.19 16.83 17.91
C VAL A 269 -9.46 16.72 16.41
N ARG A 270 -10.34 15.78 16.04
CA ARG A 270 -10.75 15.56 14.65
C ARG A 270 -11.44 16.77 14.05
N GLU A 271 -12.38 17.37 14.78
CA GLU A 271 -13.11 18.57 14.34
C GLU A 271 -12.18 19.79 14.18
N GLN A 272 -11.23 19.96 15.11
CA GLN A 272 -10.20 21.01 15.00
C GLN A 272 -9.30 20.82 13.77
N ILE A 273 -8.96 19.57 13.44
CA ILE A 273 -8.16 19.25 12.26
C ILE A 273 -8.96 19.47 10.99
N ASP A 274 -10.22 19.03 10.94
CA ASP A 274 -11.09 19.24 9.79
C ASP A 274 -11.26 20.74 9.49
N THR A 275 -11.42 21.56 10.53
CA THR A 275 -11.47 23.02 10.40
C THR A 275 -10.18 23.58 9.81
N LYS A 276 -9.00 23.19 10.33
CA LYS A 276 -7.70 23.65 9.81
C LYS A 276 -7.42 23.19 8.37
N VAL A 277 -7.81 21.97 8.04
CA VAL A 277 -7.64 21.44 6.67
C VAL A 277 -8.57 22.17 5.70
N ALA A 278 -9.77 22.54 6.14
CA ALA A 278 -10.66 23.41 5.37
C ALA A 278 -10.05 24.81 5.15
N GLU A 279 -9.49 25.43 6.19
CA GLU A 279 -8.76 26.70 6.09
C GLU A 279 -7.59 26.61 5.09
N TRP A 280 -6.75 25.57 5.18
CA TRP A 280 -5.64 25.37 4.24
C TRP A 280 -6.09 25.15 2.80
N ARG A 281 -7.26 24.53 2.61
CA ARG A 281 -7.88 24.36 1.29
C ARG A 281 -8.39 25.70 0.74
N GLU A 282 -9.04 26.52 1.56
CA GLU A 282 -9.51 27.85 1.16
C GLU A 282 -8.35 28.80 0.85
N GLU A 283 -7.25 28.71 1.59
CA GLU A 283 -6.02 29.46 1.35
C GLU A 283 -5.21 28.95 0.14
N GLY A 284 -5.57 27.80 -0.43
CA GLY A 284 -4.84 27.16 -1.54
C GLY A 284 -3.48 26.57 -1.15
N LYS A 285 -3.19 26.42 0.15
CA LYS A 285 -1.96 25.80 0.67
C LYS A 285 -2.02 24.27 0.66
N ALA A 286 -3.24 23.72 0.71
CA ALA A 286 -3.47 22.28 0.68
C ALA A 286 -4.57 21.88 -0.31
N GLU A 287 -4.42 20.71 -0.88
CA GLU A 287 -5.42 20.05 -1.73
C GLU A 287 -5.83 18.73 -1.08
N ILE A 288 -7.13 18.46 -0.98
CA ILE A 288 -7.62 17.20 -0.43
C ILE A 288 -7.75 16.20 -1.57
N VAL A 289 -7.07 15.07 -1.42
CA VAL A 289 -7.05 13.96 -2.38
C VAL A 289 -7.91 12.83 -1.83
N PRO A 290 -9.12 12.60 -2.36
CA PRO A 290 -9.92 11.46 -1.97
C PRO A 290 -9.24 10.18 -2.46
N GLY A 291 -8.93 9.28 -1.53
CA GLY A 291 -8.35 7.98 -1.82
C GLY A 291 -9.40 6.89 -1.92
N VAL A 292 -8.94 5.65 -1.79
CA VAL A 292 -9.77 4.44 -1.87
C VAL A 292 -9.69 3.68 -0.55
N LEU A 293 -10.84 3.39 0.03
CA LEU A 293 -10.99 2.46 1.15
C LEU A 293 -11.49 1.13 0.61
N PHE A 294 -10.65 0.11 0.64
CA PHE A 294 -11.01 -1.26 0.28
C PHE A 294 -11.32 -2.10 1.51
N ILE A 295 -12.53 -2.65 1.59
CA ILE A 295 -12.94 -3.60 2.63
C ILE A 295 -13.14 -4.98 2.02
N ASP A 296 -12.26 -5.92 2.34
CA ASP A 296 -12.42 -7.32 1.96
C ASP A 296 -13.35 -8.05 2.95
N GLU A 297 -14.02 -9.09 2.46
CA GLU A 297 -14.96 -9.90 3.26
C GLU A 297 -16.02 -9.07 4.00
N VAL A 298 -16.65 -8.11 3.31
CA VAL A 298 -17.62 -7.17 3.91
C VAL A 298 -18.81 -7.86 4.61
N HIS A 299 -19.15 -9.09 4.21
CA HIS A 299 -20.17 -9.91 4.86
C HIS A 299 -19.83 -10.30 6.31
N MET A 300 -18.60 -10.07 6.76
CA MET A 300 -18.17 -10.27 8.14
C MET A 300 -18.49 -9.06 9.03
N LEU A 301 -18.93 -7.93 8.46
CA LEU A 301 -19.40 -6.77 9.22
C LEU A 301 -20.76 -7.01 9.87
N ASP A 302 -21.02 -6.28 10.94
CA ASP A 302 -22.32 -6.25 11.60
C ASP A 302 -23.14 -5.03 11.21
N ILE A 303 -24.41 -5.02 11.63
CA ILE A 303 -25.37 -3.96 11.34
C ILE A 303 -24.92 -2.57 11.84
N GLU A 304 -24.16 -2.50 12.93
CA GLU A 304 -23.64 -1.24 13.48
C GLU A 304 -22.57 -0.64 12.55
N CYS A 305 -21.67 -1.48 12.03
CA CYS A 305 -20.68 -1.08 11.04
C CYS A 305 -21.36 -0.56 9.77
N PHE A 306 -22.40 -1.24 9.27
CA PHE A 306 -23.12 -0.80 8.08
C PHE A 306 -23.86 0.54 8.28
N SER A 307 -24.46 0.74 9.45
CA SER A 307 -25.09 2.02 9.80
C SER A 307 -24.07 3.17 9.83
N PHE A 308 -22.89 2.93 10.40
CA PHE A 308 -21.78 3.88 10.36
C PHE A 308 -21.34 4.19 8.93
N LEU A 309 -21.13 3.16 8.10
CA LEU A 309 -20.74 3.32 6.69
C LEU A 309 -21.76 4.16 5.90
N ASN A 310 -23.05 3.91 6.10
CA ASN A 310 -24.11 4.66 5.43
C ASN A 310 -24.05 6.16 5.73
N ARG A 311 -23.85 6.53 6.99
CA ARG A 311 -23.68 7.93 7.40
C ARG A 311 -22.35 8.52 6.90
N ALA A 312 -21.26 7.76 6.95
CA ALA A 312 -19.95 8.24 6.52
C ALA A 312 -19.90 8.54 5.01
N LEU A 313 -20.61 7.76 4.19
CA LEU A 313 -20.70 7.95 2.74
C LEU A 313 -21.51 9.18 2.32
N GLU A 314 -22.32 9.76 3.21
CA GLU A 314 -23.06 11.00 2.93
C GLU A 314 -22.17 12.25 2.94
N ASN A 315 -20.94 12.13 3.47
CA ASN A 315 -19.98 13.22 3.46
C ASN A 315 -19.38 13.41 2.06
N GLU A 316 -19.35 14.66 1.57
CA GLU A 316 -18.76 15.01 0.27
C GLU A 316 -17.27 14.66 0.18
N MET A 317 -16.56 14.67 1.32
CA MET A 317 -15.13 14.35 1.42
C MET A 317 -14.86 12.85 1.63
N ALA A 318 -15.89 12.01 1.56
CA ALA A 318 -15.73 10.57 1.77
C ALA A 318 -14.83 9.95 0.68
N PRO A 319 -13.91 9.05 1.06
CA PRO A 319 -13.11 8.31 0.10
C PRO A 319 -14.01 7.35 -0.68
N ILE A 320 -13.51 6.84 -1.81
CA ILE A 320 -14.22 5.82 -2.56
C ILE A 320 -14.19 4.53 -1.76
N LEU A 321 -15.36 4.07 -1.34
CA LEU A 321 -15.50 2.80 -0.67
C LEU A 321 -15.63 1.69 -1.72
N VAL A 322 -14.68 0.76 -1.75
CA VAL A 322 -14.75 -0.47 -2.54
C VAL A 322 -14.88 -1.64 -1.56
N VAL A 323 -15.99 -2.36 -1.61
CA VAL A 323 -16.22 -3.53 -0.75
C VAL A 323 -16.18 -4.80 -1.59
N ALA A 324 -15.67 -5.89 -1.03
CA ALA A 324 -15.65 -7.18 -1.69
C ALA A 324 -16.39 -8.25 -0.89
N THR A 325 -17.08 -9.14 -1.60
CA THR A 325 -17.74 -10.30 -1.01
C THR A 325 -17.61 -11.53 -1.91
N ASN A 326 -17.49 -12.69 -1.27
CA ASN A 326 -17.55 -13.99 -1.91
C ASN A 326 -18.84 -14.76 -1.55
N ARG A 327 -19.74 -14.16 -0.76
CA ARG A 327 -21.01 -14.78 -0.35
C ARG A 327 -22.18 -14.31 -1.19
N GLY A 328 -23.07 -15.26 -1.51
CA GLY A 328 -24.33 -15.03 -2.23
C GLY A 328 -25.42 -14.47 -1.32
N ILE A 329 -26.14 -15.33 -0.60
CA ILE A 329 -27.13 -14.92 0.41
C ILE A 329 -26.60 -15.36 1.78
N THR A 330 -26.50 -14.44 2.73
CA THR A 330 -26.03 -14.75 4.09
C THR A 330 -26.76 -13.86 5.11
N THR A 331 -26.75 -14.29 6.37
CA THR A 331 -27.31 -13.51 7.47
C THR A 331 -26.42 -12.29 7.74
N ILE A 332 -27.04 -11.12 7.94
CA ILE A 332 -26.34 -9.92 8.39
C ILE A 332 -25.99 -10.12 9.86
N ARG A 333 -24.71 -10.03 10.22
CA ARG A 333 -24.26 -10.27 11.60
C ARG A 333 -24.90 -9.25 12.55
N GLY A 334 -25.29 -9.72 13.74
CA GLY A 334 -26.05 -8.94 14.71
C GLY A 334 -27.57 -8.94 14.45
N THR A 335 -28.05 -9.60 13.40
CA THR A 335 -29.48 -9.74 13.10
C THR A 335 -29.85 -11.18 12.72
N ASN A 336 -31.16 -11.46 12.63
CA ASN A 336 -31.68 -12.73 12.13
C ASN A 336 -32.09 -12.67 10.64
N TYR A 337 -31.85 -11.54 9.98
CA TYR A 337 -32.26 -11.33 8.60
C TYR A 337 -31.18 -11.79 7.62
N LYS A 338 -31.60 -12.55 6.61
CA LYS A 338 -30.76 -12.90 5.46
C LYS A 338 -30.90 -11.82 4.39
N SER A 339 -29.79 -11.42 3.79
CA SER A 339 -29.79 -10.49 2.68
C SER A 339 -28.80 -10.93 1.59
N PRO A 340 -28.95 -10.42 0.36
CA PRO A 340 -27.92 -10.55 -0.67
C PRO A 340 -26.60 -9.98 -0.13
N HIS A 341 -25.54 -10.74 -0.34
CA HIS A 341 -24.17 -10.43 0.05
C HIS A 341 -23.91 -10.22 1.54
N GLY A 342 -24.93 -10.40 2.40
CA GLY A 342 -24.85 -10.08 3.83
C GLY A 342 -24.82 -8.57 4.10
N ILE A 343 -25.29 -7.77 3.15
CA ILE A 343 -25.34 -6.31 3.24
C ILE A 343 -26.80 -5.87 3.43
N PRO A 344 -27.09 -4.91 4.32
CA PRO A 344 -28.40 -4.29 4.42
C PRO A 344 -28.88 -3.68 3.09
N ILE A 345 -30.16 -3.80 2.78
CA ILE A 345 -30.73 -3.39 1.47
C ILE A 345 -30.55 -1.90 1.22
N ASP A 346 -30.65 -1.08 2.27
CA ASP A 346 -30.43 0.36 2.26
C ASP A 346 -29.01 0.76 1.82
N LEU A 347 -27.98 0.02 2.26
CA LEU A 347 -26.63 0.24 1.75
C LEU A 347 -26.49 -0.37 0.35
N LEU A 348 -27.04 -1.57 0.10
CA LEU A 348 -26.92 -2.26 -1.18
C LEU A 348 -27.49 -1.45 -2.35
N ASP A 349 -28.60 -0.75 -2.15
CA ASP A 349 -29.21 0.14 -3.14
C ASP A 349 -28.32 1.35 -3.50
N ARG A 350 -27.38 1.73 -2.63
CA ARG A 350 -26.37 2.77 -2.87
C ARG A 350 -25.12 2.23 -3.60
N LEU A 351 -24.94 0.90 -3.68
CA LEU A 351 -23.74 0.27 -4.24
C LEU A 351 -23.87 0.02 -5.74
N LEU A 352 -22.80 0.29 -6.47
CA LEU A 352 -22.63 -0.24 -7.83
C LEU A 352 -22.00 -1.62 -7.78
N ILE A 353 -22.73 -2.64 -8.24
CA ILE A 353 -22.27 -4.04 -8.18
C ILE A 353 -21.51 -4.39 -9.46
N ILE A 354 -20.24 -4.78 -9.31
CA ILE A 354 -19.42 -5.37 -10.36
C ILE A 354 -19.29 -6.86 -10.05
N SER A 355 -19.81 -7.70 -10.95
CA SER A 355 -19.65 -9.14 -10.87
C SER A 355 -18.35 -9.59 -11.55
N THR A 356 -17.66 -10.53 -10.91
CA THR A 356 -16.46 -11.19 -11.43
C THR A 356 -16.79 -12.63 -11.82
N GLN A 357 -16.19 -13.12 -12.88
CA GLN A 357 -16.47 -14.46 -13.43
C GLN A 357 -15.32 -15.44 -13.11
N PRO A 358 -15.56 -16.76 -13.07
CA PRO A 358 -14.47 -17.73 -13.02
C PRO A 358 -13.54 -17.59 -14.23
N TYR A 359 -12.24 -17.77 -14.01
CA TYR A 359 -11.26 -17.74 -15.09
C TYR A 359 -11.34 -18.99 -15.96
N THR A 360 -11.05 -18.81 -17.25
CA THR A 360 -10.83 -19.90 -18.20
C THR A 360 -9.46 -20.55 -18.01
N GLU A 361 -9.27 -21.76 -18.54
CA GLU A 361 -7.97 -22.47 -18.46
C GLU A 361 -6.82 -21.65 -19.07
N ASP A 362 -7.07 -21.00 -20.20
CA ASP A 362 -6.08 -20.14 -20.88
C ASP A 362 -5.71 -18.91 -20.04
N GLU A 363 -6.69 -18.31 -19.35
CA GLU A 363 -6.43 -17.20 -18.43
C GLU A 363 -5.65 -17.67 -17.21
N ILE A 364 -5.98 -18.83 -16.63
CA ILE A 364 -5.24 -19.42 -15.51
C ILE A 364 -3.77 -19.64 -15.90
N ARG A 365 -3.52 -20.21 -17.08
CA ARG A 365 -2.15 -20.41 -17.59
C ARG A 365 -1.38 -19.09 -17.67
N LYS A 366 -1.99 -18.06 -18.26
CA LYS A 366 -1.36 -16.73 -18.38
C LYS A 366 -1.11 -16.08 -17.02
N ILE A 367 -2.02 -16.22 -16.06
CA ILE A 367 -1.84 -15.71 -14.69
C ILE A 367 -0.67 -16.41 -14.02
N LEU A 368 -0.58 -17.74 -14.11
CA LEU A 368 0.51 -18.52 -13.53
C LEU A 368 1.86 -18.16 -14.18
N ASP A 369 1.89 -17.90 -15.49
CA ASP A 369 3.10 -17.47 -16.20
C ASP A 369 3.59 -16.11 -15.67
N ILE A 370 2.70 -15.11 -15.54
CA ILE A 370 3.03 -13.81 -14.94
C ILE A 370 3.54 -13.98 -13.50
N ARG A 371 2.90 -14.85 -12.70
CA ARG A 371 3.32 -15.11 -11.32
C ARG A 371 4.68 -15.79 -11.25
N SER A 372 4.99 -16.71 -12.17
CA SER A 372 6.30 -17.35 -12.25
C SER A 372 7.40 -16.34 -12.60
N GLN A 373 7.11 -15.38 -13.48
CA GLN A 373 8.03 -14.30 -13.84
C GLN A 373 8.24 -13.32 -12.68
N GLU A 374 7.18 -12.95 -11.97
CA GLU A 374 7.26 -12.06 -10.81
C GLU A 374 8.08 -12.68 -9.67
N GLU A 375 7.99 -14.00 -9.48
CA GLU A 375 8.76 -14.76 -8.47
C GLU A 375 10.16 -15.19 -8.97
N ASP A 376 10.55 -14.81 -10.19
CA ASP A 376 11.83 -15.18 -10.83
C ASP A 376 12.07 -16.70 -10.90
N VAL A 377 11.02 -17.45 -11.24
CA VAL A 377 11.02 -18.92 -11.34
C VAL A 377 10.90 -19.36 -12.80
N GLU A 378 11.97 -19.95 -13.33
CA GLU A 378 11.96 -20.60 -14.64
C GLU A 378 11.28 -21.98 -14.58
N MET A 379 10.25 -22.20 -15.40
CA MET A 379 9.49 -23.46 -15.45
C MET A 379 9.47 -24.01 -16.88
N SER A 380 9.55 -25.34 -17.03
CA SER A 380 9.35 -25.98 -18.34
C SER A 380 7.89 -25.87 -18.81
N GLU A 381 7.66 -25.91 -20.13
CA GLU A 381 6.29 -25.81 -20.67
C GLU A 381 5.37 -26.94 -20.18
N ASP A 382 5.90 -28.16 -20.04
CA ASP A 382 5.12 -29.28 -19.50
C ASP A 382 4.75 -29.05 -18.02
N ALA A 383 5.67 -28.47 -17.24
CA ALA A 383 5.41 -28.10 -15.86
C ALA A 383 4.30 -27.04 -15.75
N LYS A 384 4.30 -26.04 -16.65
CA LYS A 384 3.23 -25.02 -16.72
C LYS A 384 1.87 -25.64 -17.07
N VAL A 385 1.83 -26.59 -18.00
CA VAL A 385 0.58 -27.31 -18.36
C VAL A 385 0.06 -28.10 -17.16
N LEU A 386 0.92 -28.85 -16.46
CA LEU A 386 0.53 -29.58 -15.26
C LEU A 386 0.01 -28.64 -14.16
N LEU A 387 0.70 -27.53 -13.92
CA LEU A 387 0.29 -26.54 -12.92
C LEU A 387 -1.06 -25.90 -13.27
N THR A 388 -1.31 -25.64 -14.56
CA THR A 388 -2.58 -25.10 -15.04
C THR A 388 -3.72 -26.07 -14.76
N LYS A 389 -3.55 -27.37 -15.05
CA LYS A 389 -4.55 -28.40 -14.71
C LYS A 389 -4.85 -28.44 -13.21
N ILE A 390 -3.81 -28.37 -12.36
CA ILE A 390 -3.98 -28.28 -10.90
C ILE A 390 -4.75 -27.01 -10.51
N GLY A 391 -4.49 -25.88 -11.18
CA GLY A 391 -5.19 -24.62 -10.94
C GLY A 391 -6.70 -24.68 -11.27
N VAL A 392 -7.07 -25.42 -12.31
CA VAL A 392 -8.47 -25.66 -12.71
C VAL A 392 -9.16 -26.61 -11.73
N GLU A 393 -8.53 -27.72 -11.37
CA GLU A 393 -9.13 -28.75 -10.51
C GLU A 393 -9.25 -28.33 -9.04
N ALA A 394 -8.22 -27.65 -8.51
CA ALA A 394 -8.15 -27.22 -7.12
C ALA A 394 -8.51 -25.74 -6.95
N SER A 395 -7.53 -24.83 -7.01
CA SER A 395 -7.75 -23.40 -7.00
C SER A 395 -6.51 -22.64 -7.49
N LEU A 396 -6.72 -21.44 -8.06
CA LEU A 396 -5.64 -20.57 -8.49
C LEU A 396 -4.67 -20.22 -7.35
N ARG A 397 -5.18 -19.97 -6.13
CA ARG A 397 -4.36 -19.66 -4.95
C ARG A 397 -3.42 -20.82 -4.61
N TYR A 398 -3.93 -22.05 -4.64
CA TYR A 398 -3.13 -23.24 -4.37
C TYR A 398 -2.06 -23.45 -5.45
N ALA A 399 -2.40 -23.25 -6.72
CA ALA A 399 -1.43 -23.31 -7.82
C ALA A 399 -0.33 -22.24 -7.72
N ILE A 400 -0.64 -21.02 -7.27
CA ILE A 400 0.37 -19.98 -7.03
C ILE A 400 1.32 -20.39 -5.91
N HIS A 401 0.81 -20.90 -4.78
CA HIS A 401 1.68 -21.37 -3.68
C HIS A 401 2.58 -22.54 -4.10
N LEU A 402 2.10 -23.38 -5.02
CA LEU A 402 2.87 -24.47 -5.60
C LEU A 402 4.09 -23.98 -6.39
N ILE A 403 4.06 -22.78 -7.02
CA ILE A 403 5.20 -22.22 -7.75
C ILE A 403 6.41 -22.07 -6.83
N THR A 404 6.23 -21.37 -5.71
CA THR A 404 7.31 -21.13 -4.74
C THR A 404 7.84 -22.44 -4.15
N ALA A 405 6.94 -23.37 -3.81
CA ALA A 405 7.33 -24.65 -3.24
C ALA A 405 8.02 -25.58 -4.27
N ALA A 406 7.60 -25.55 -5.54
CA ALA A 406 8.25 -26.28 -6.63
C ALA A 406 9.64 -25.70 -6.96
N ALA A 407 9.81 -24.37 -6.88
CA ALA A 407 11.12 -23.73 -7.00
C ALA A 407 12.10 -24.22 -5.92
N LEU A 408 11.64 -24.34 -4.67
CA LEU A 408 12.45 -24.91 -3.58
C LEU A 408 12.77 -26.40 -3.80
N ALA A 409 11.83 -27.18 -4.34
CA ALA A 409 12.07 -28.58 -4.67
C ALA A 409 13.12 -28.73 -5.79
N CYS A 410 13.04 -27.90 -6.82
CA CYS A 410 14.02 -27.83 -7.91
C CYS A 410 15.41 -27.44 -7.39
N GLN A 411 15.48 -26.41 -6.53
CA GLN A 411 16.73 -25.99 -5.90
C GLN A 411 17.36 -27.11 -5.06
N LYS A 412 16.54 -27.89 -4.33
CA LYS A 412 17.00 -29.06 -3.56
C LYS A 412 17.55 -30.18 -4.47
N ARG A 413 16.98 -30.34 -5.66
CA ARG A 413 17.50 -31.23 -6.73
C ARG A 413 18.76 -30.65 -7.41
N LYS A 414 19.12 -29.40 -7.11
CA LYS A 414 20.16 -28.61 -7.80
C LYS A 414 19.83 -28.36 -9.27
N GLY A 415 18.55 -28.38 -9.62
CA GLY A 415 18.04 -27.95 -10.93
C GLY A 415 17.98 -26.42 -11.02
N LYS A 416 17.96 -25.91 -12.25
CA LYS A 416 17.72 -24.48 -12.53
C LYS A 416 16.30 -24.20 -13.01
N ILE A 417 15.68 -25.17 -13.68
CA ILE A 417 14.35 -25.06 -14.27
C ILE A 417 13.44 -26.04 -13.53
N VAL A 418 12.26 -25.57 -13.13
CA VAL A 418 11.23 -26.40 -12.50
C VAL A 418 10.63 -27.34 -13.54
N GLU A 419 10.71 -28.64 -13.25
CA GLU A 419 10.17 -29.70 -14.12
C GLU A 419 8.89 -30.31 -13.51
N MET A 420 8.18 -31.13 -14.28
CA MET A 420 6.95 -31.80 -13.82
C MET A 420 7.16 -32.61 -12.54
N GLU A 421 8.32 -33.27 -12.39
CA GLU A 421 8.66 -34.08 -11.21
C GLU A 421 8.66 -33.24 -9.92
N ASP A 422 9.14 -32.00 -10.00
CA ASP A 422 9.20 -31.09 -8.87
C ASP A 422 7.77 -30.69 -8.44
N ILE A 423 6.90 -30.38 -9.40
CA ILE A 423 5.48 -30.06 -9.13
C ILE A 423 4.73 -31.27 -8.57
N SER A 424 4.88 -32.45 -9.18
CA SER A 424 4.23 -33.68 -8.70
C SER A 424 4.64 -34.02 -7.29
N ARG A 425 5.94 -33.86 -6.96
CA ARG A 425 6.44 -34.08 -5.60
C ARG A 425 5.80 -33.13 -4.60
N VAL A 426 5.70 -31.85 -4.93
CA VAL A 426 5.12 -30.84 -4.03
C VAL A 426 3.61 -31.05 -3.89
N TYR A 427 2.91 -31.40 -4.97
CA TYR A 427 1.48 -31.73 -4.96
C TYR A 427 1.15 -32.96 -4.10
N GLN A 428 2.08 -33.91 -3.98
CA GLN A 428 1.94 -35.05 -3.05
C GLN A 428 2.14 -34.63 -1.59
N LEU A 429 3.04 -33.68 -1.33
CA LEU A 429 3.36 -33.22 0.02
C LEU A 429 2.28 -32.29 0.60
N PHE A 430 1.73 -31.39 -0.21
CA PHE A 430 0.73 -30.41 0.22
C PHE A 430 -0.62 -30.75 -0.37
N LEU A 431 -1.61 -31.06 0.47
CA LEU A 431 -2.97 -31.35 0.03
C LEU A 431 -3.73 -30.04 -0.25
N ASP A 432 -4.54 -30.02 -1.31
CA ASP A 432 -5.55 -28.99 -1.49
C ASP A 432 -6.76 -29.22 -0.57
N VAL A 433 -7.65 -28.23 -0.49
CA VAL A 433 -8.83 -28.28 0.39
C VAL A 433 -9.74 -29.47 0.08
N LYS A 434 -9.99 -29.79 -1.20
CA LYS A 434 -10.89 -30.89 -1.58
C LYS A 434 -10.30 -32.23 -1.16
N ARG A 435 -9.02 -32.47 -1.46
CA ARG A 435 -8.30 -33.68 -1.03
C ARG A 435 -8.20 -33.79 0.49
N SER A 436 -7.97 -32.68 1.17
CA SER A 436 -7.93 -32.65 2.64
C SER A 436 -9.31 -32.96 3.24
N THR A 437 -10.40 -32.44 2.69
CA THR A 437 -11.75 -32.74 3.17
C THR A 437 -12.12 -34.20 2.95
N GLN A 438 -11.79 -34.77 1.78
CA GLN A 438 -12.01 -36.19 1.51
C GLN A 438 -11.24 -37.07 2.49
N TYR A 439 -9.96 -36.77 2.72
CA TYR A 439 -9.15 -37.48 3.71
C TYR A 439 -9.77 -37.40 5.12
N LEU A 440 -10.23 -36.22 5.54
CA LEU A 440 -10.89 -36.06 6.84
C LEU A 440 -12.21 -36.86 6.93
N MET A 441 -12.97 -36.99 5.85
CA MET A 441 -14.19 -37.81 5.80
C MET A 441 -13.88 -39.30 5.86
N GLU A 442 -12.86 -39.78 5.13
CA GLU A 442 -12.45 -41.20 5.13
C GLU A 442 -11.95 -41.64 6.50
N TYR A 443 -11.19 -40.78 7.17
CA TYR A 443 -10.59 -41.05 8.48
C TYR A 443 -11.37 -40.41 9.64
N GLN A 444 -12.63 -40.03 9.40
CA GLN A 444 -13.48 -39.30 10.36
C GLN A 444 -13.53 -39.95 11.74
N ASN A 445 -13.59 -41.27 11.82
CA ASN A 445 -13.62 -42.02 13.09
C ASN A 445 -12.33 -41.93 13.92
N GLN A 446 -11.24 -41.43 13.33
CA GLN A 446 -9.96 -41.22 14.01
C GLN A 446 -9.81 -39.78 14.52
N TYR A 447 -10.73 -38.87 14.14
CA TYR A 447 -10.71 -37.47 14.55
C TYR A 447 -11.68 -37.21 15.70
N MET A 448 -11.29 -36.30 16.61
CA MET A 448 -12.16 -35.82 17.68
C MET A 448 -13.27 -34.92 17.11
N PHE A 449 -14.45 -34.92 17.74
CA PHE A 449 -15.64 -34.16 17.29
C PHE A 449 -16.13 -34.56 15.89
N ASN A 450 -16.16 -35.86 15.61
CA ASN A 450 -16.58 -36.45 14.34
C ASN A 450 -18.09 -36.50 14.12
N GLU A 451 -18.89 -35.83 14.96
CA GLU A 451 -20.34 -35.72 14.79
C GLU A 451 -20.62 -34.66 13.71
N VAL A 452 -20.97 -35.09 12.50
CA VAL A 452 -21.52 -34.17 11.50
C VAL A 452 -22.89 -33.74 12.01
N PRO A 453 -23.19 -32.43 12.12
CA PRO A 453 -24.57 -32.03 12.36
C PRO A 453 -25.39 -32.50 11.16
N LEU A 454 -26.25 -33.50 11.39
CA LEU A 454 -27.34 -33.84 10.48
C LEU A 454 -28.07 -32.54 10.16
N ARG A 455 -27.99 -32.08 8.91
CA ARG A 455 -28.91 -31.06 8.43
C ARG A 455 -30.29 -31.72 8.41
N GLU A 456 -31.15 -31.35 9.36
CA GLU A 456 -32.58 -31.57 9.25
C GLU A 456 -33.05 -30.89 7.94
N GLY A 457 -33.25 -31.67 6.87
CA GLY A 457 -33.76 -31.15 5.59
C GLY A 457 -33.50 -31.97 4.32
N ASP A 458 -32.54 -32.89 4.28
CA ASP A 458 -32.17 -33.62 3.04
C ASP A 458 -32.71 -35.08 3.00
N GLU A 459 -33.94 -35.33 3.47
CA GLU A 459 -34.56 -36.68 3.39
C GLU A 459 -35.35 -36.95 2.08
N ASP A 460 -35.48 -35.99 1.15
CA ASP A 460 -36.41 -36.17 0.00
C ASP A 460 -35.78 -36.33 -1.41
N GLU A 461 -34.44 -36.37 -1.58
CA GLU A 461 -33.84 -36.51 -2.93
C GLU A 461 -33.19 -37.87 -3.26
N THR A 462 -33.11 -38.82 -2.31
CA THR A 462 -32.48 -40.13 -2.58
C THR A 462 -33.39 -41.22 -3.14
N THR A 463 -34.68 -40.95 -3.39
CA THR A 463 -35.65 -41.97 -3.84
C THR A 463 -35.96 -41.95 -5.35
N ALA A 464 -35.22 -41.19 -6.16
CA ALA A 464 -35.47 -41.07 -7.60
C ALA A 464 -34.25 -41.40 -8.48
N MET A 465 -33.52 -42.49 -8.20
CA MET A 465 -32.56 -43.08 -9.17
C MET A 465 -32.48 -44.62 -9.08
N HIS A 466 -33.63 -45.27 -8.91
CA HIS A 466 -33.78 -46.67 -9.29
C HIS A 466 -35.16 -46.87 -9.92
N TYR A 467 -35.24 -46.68 -11.23
CA TYR A 467 -35.87 -47.57 -12.21
C TYR A 467 -35.58 -47.09 -13.63
#